data_AF-A0A937LBT7-F1
#
_entry.id   AF-A0A937LBT7-F1
#
_cell.length_a   1.000
_cell.length_b   1.000
_cell.length_c   1.000
_cell.angle_alpha   90.00
_cell.angle_beta   90.00
_cell.angle_gamma   90.00
#
_symmetry.space_group_name_H-M   'P 1'
#
loop_
_entity.id
_entity.type
_entity.pdbx_description
1 polymer ?
#
loop_
_entity_poly.entity_id
_entity_poly.type
_entity_poly.pdbx_seq_one_letter_code
_entity_poly.pdbx_strand_id
1 'polypeptide(L)'
;VGTLAGPLHGGANEDVLAMLEAVGSPAQAGAFLDEAIAAKRKIMGFGHREYKVKDPRAVILQSLVEEMFNDFGHDDLYDVARAIEEEAMTRLGPKGIYPNVDFYSGLVYRKLGIPRDLFTPVFAIARVAGWLAHWREQLGANRIFRPSQIYSGAQPRRWTPMDKRAESPAD
;
A
#
# COMPACT_ATOMS: atom_id res chain seq x y z
N VAL A 1 -12.53 -8.13 -3.99
CA VAL A 1 -12.63 -7.83 -2.54
C VAL A 1 -11.69 -8.72 -1.72
N GLY A 2 -11.79 -10.06 -1.78
CA GLY A 2 -10.94 -10.94 -0.94
C GLY A 2 -9.42 -10.69 -1.05
N THR A 3 -8.91 -10.41 -2.25
CA THR A 3 -7.49 -10.05 -2.44
C THR A 3 -7.15 -8.63 -1.98
N LEU A 4 -8.13 -7.71 -2.00
CA LEU A 4 -7.95 -6.31 -1.57
C LEU A 4 -7.91 -6.16 -0.05
N ALA A 5 -8.56 -7.05 0.68
CA ALA A 5 -8.49 -7.06 2.14
C ALA A 5 -7.11 -7.50 2.68
N GLY A 6 -6.22 -8.07 1.84
CA GLY A 6 -4.90 -8.49 2.27
C GLY A 6 -3.98 -7.28 2.56
N PRO A 7 -3.12 -7.36 3.59
CA PRO A 7 -2.26 -6.24 4.02
C PRO A 7 -1.18 -5.83 3.01
N LEU A 8 -0.97 -6.64 1.98
CA LEU A 8 -0.06 -6.33 0.86
C LEU A 8 -0.78 -5.67 -0.33
N HIS A 9 -2.08 -5.43 -0.23
CA HIS A 9 -2.89 -4.80 -1.28
C HIS A 9 -3.72 -3.62 -0.77
N GLY A 10 -4.46 -3.80 0.34
CA GLY A 10 -5.20 -2.75 1.03
C GLY A 10 -4.42 -2.17 2.21
N GLY A 11 -4.97 -1.15 2.86
CA GLY A 11 -4.43 -0.55 4.09
C GLY A 11 -3.25 0.42 3.92
N ALA A 12 -2.67 0.54 2.72
CA ALA A 12 -1.48 1.36 2.51
C ALA A 12 -1.68 2.85 2.87
N ASN A 13 -2.88 3.39 2.64
CA ASN A 13 -3.22 4.78 2.97
C ASN A 13 -3.53 4.99 4.46
N GLU A 14 -4.03 3.95 5.15
CA GLU A 14 -4.18 3.91 6.61
C GLU A 14 -2.81 3.93 7.28
N ASP A 15 -1.87 3.11 6.79
CA ASP A 15 -0.48 3.06 7.23
C ASP A 15 0.27 4.38 7.01
N VAL A 16 0.00 5.07 5.89
CA VAL A 16 0.55 6.41 5.64
C VAL A 16 0.11 7.38 6.73
N LEU A 17 -1.18 7.48 7.03
CA LEU A 17 -1.60 8.41 8.08
C LEU A 17 -1.00 8.03 9.44
N ALA A 18 -0.87 6.73 9.75
CA ALA A 18 -0.29 6.30 11.01
C ALA A 18 1.20 6.69 11.10
N MET A 19 1.91 6.58 9.98
CA MET A 19 3.28 7.08 9.85
C MET A 19 3.36 8.60 10.05
N LEU A 20 2.47 9.38 9.42
CA LEU A 20 2.45 10.85 9.57
C LEU A 20 2.20 11.26 11.02
N GLU A 21 1.24 10.62 11.70
CA GLU A 21 0.95 10.84 13.12
C GLU A 21 2.15 10.49 14.01
N ALA A 22 2.88 9.41 13.69
CA ALA A 22 4.08 9.02 14.43
C ALA A 22 5.27 9.97 14.24
N VAL A 23 5.42 10.58 13.06
CA VAL A 23 6.43 11.61 12.80
C VAL A 23 6.07 12.91 13.54
N GLY A 24 4.79 13.25 13.59
CA GLY A 24 4.21 14.26 14.47
C GLY A 24 4.46 15.72 14.10
N SER A 25 5.62 16.07 13.55
CA SER A 25 5.90 17.44 13.09
C SER A 25 6.82 17.50 11.87
N PRO A 26 6.74 18.57 11.05
CA PRO A 26 7.59 18.75 9.87
C PRO A 26 9.10 18.67 10.18
N ALA A 27 9.52 19.20 11.34
CA ALA A 27 10.92 19.22 11.76
C ALA A 27 11.51 17.82 11.99
N GLN A 28 10.68 16.79 12.21
CA GLN A 28 11.12 15.40 12.42
C GLN A 28 11.24 14.61 11.11
N ALA A 29 10.78 15.15 9.97
CA ALA A 29 10.75 14.44 8.69
C ALA A 29 12.12 13.93 8.24
N GLY A 30 13.16 14.77 8.32
CA GLY A 30 14.52 14.40 7.95
C GLY A 30 15.08 13.27 8.82
N ALA A 31 14.95 13.39 10.14
CA ALA A 31 15.42 12.38 11.09
C ALA A 31 14.71 11.03 10.91
N PHE A 32 13.38 11.07 10.71
CA PHE A 32 12.58 9.89 10.40
C PHE A 32 13.08 9.16 9.14
N LEU A 33 13.31 9.91 8.05
CA LEU A 33 13.78 9.34 6.80
C LEU A 33 15.18 8.73 6.93
N ASP A 34 16.10 9.42 7.61
CA ASP A 34 17.46 8.93 7.81
C ASP A 34 17.46 7.62 8.61
N GLU A 35 16.67 7.54 9.67
CA GLU A 35 16.51 6.34 10.49
C GLU A 35 15.89 5.19 9.69
N ALA A 36 14.81 5.46 8.95
CA ALA A 36 14.12 4.45 8.17
C ALA A 36 15.00 3.92 7.03
N ILE A 37 15.79 4.77 6.38
CA ILE A 37 16.74 4.38 5.33
C ILE A 37 17.87 3.52 5.92
N ALA A 38 18.45 3.94 7.05
CA ALA A 38 19.50 3.18 7.73
C ALA A 38 19.02 1.77 8.15
N ALA A 39 17.78 1.70 8.64
CA ALA A 39 17.13 0.45 9.03
C ALA A 39 16.53 -0.35 7.84
N LYS A 40 16.64 0.15 6.61
CA LYS A 40 16.01 -0.43 5.40
C LYS A 40 14.50 -0.66 5.55
N ARG A 41 13.82 0.19 6.33
CA ARG A 41 12.37 0.19 6.48
C ARG A 41 11.72 0.80 5.25
N LYS A 42 10.53 0.31 4.89
CA LYS A 42 9.71 0.92 3.84
C LYS A 42 9.12 2.23 4.35
N ILE A 43 9.13 3.26 3.51
CA ILE A 43 8.39 4.50 3.75
C ILE A 43 6.99 4.32 3.15
N MET A 44 5.96 4.42 3.98
CA MET A 44 4.59 4.18 3.53
C MET A 44 4.17 5.24 2.52
N GLY A 45 3.45 4.83 1.48
CA GLY A 45 3.07 5.71 0.38
C GLY A 45 4.20 6.09 -0.58
N PHE A 46 5.40 5.52 -0.44
CA PHE A 46 6.50 5.73 -1.39
C PHE A 46 6.82 4.50 -2.23
N GLY A 47 7.25 4.77 -3.46
CA GLY A 47 7.62 3.77 -4.43
C GLY A 47 6.41 3.20 -5.17
N HIS A 48 6.64 2.84 -6.43
CA HIS A 48 5.65 2.21 -7.27
C HIS A 48 6.34 1.20 -8.19
N ARG A 49 5.61 0.13 -8.53
CA ARG A 49 6.13 -0.89 -9.45
C ARG A 49 6.46 -0.26 -10.81
N GLU A 50 5.53 0.54 -11.33
CA GLU A 50 5.62 1.18 -12.65
C GLU A 50 6.23 2.60 -12.61
N TYR A 51 5.93 3.42 -11.59
CA TYR A 51 6.36 4.83 -11.58
C TYR A 51 7.74 4.96 -10.94
N LYS A 52 8.65 5.66 -11.63
CA LYS A 52 9.97 6.11 -11.14
C LYS A 52 10.05 7.62 -10.98
N VAL A 53 8.88 8.24 -10.91
CA VAL A 53 8.61 9.67 -10.70
C VAL A 53 7.41 9.77 -9.76
N LYS A 54 7.08 10.98 -9.30
CA LYS A 54 5.85 11.20 -8.52
C LYS A 54 4.63 10.69 -9.31
N ASP A 55 3.81 9.88 -8.65
CA ASP A 55 2.61 9.31 -9.25
C ASP A 55 1.65 10.44 -9.64
N PRO A 56 1.16 10.49 -10.89
CA PRO A 56 0.24 11.56 -11.33
C PRO A 56 -1.03 11.62 -10.48
N ARG A 57 -1.48 10.51 -9.91
CA ARG A 57 -2.63 10.48 -9.00
C ARG A 57 -2.31 11.10 -7.65
N ALA A 58 -1.07 10.98 -7.17
CA ALA A 58 -0.62 11.66 -5.96
C ALA A 58 -0.59 13.18 -6.16
N VAL A 59 -0.21 13.65 -7.34
CA VAL A 59 -0.27 15.08 -7.70
C VAL A 59 -1.72 15.59 -7.63
N ILE A 60 -2.66 14.89 -8.26
CA ILE A 60 -4.08 15.27 -8.25
C ILE A 60 -4.64 15.28 -6.82
N LEU A 61 -4.33 14.26 -6.03
CA LEU A 61 -4.81 14.18 -4.65
C LEU A 61 -4.20 15.25 -3.76
N GLN A 62 -2.94 15.63 -3.96
CA GLN A 62 -2.33 16.74 -3.24
C GLN A 62 -3.07 18.05 -3.53
N SER A 63 -3.32 18.36 -4.80
CA SER A 63 -4.08 19.56 -5.17
C SER A 63 -5.48 19.54 -4.56
N LEU A 64 -6.15 18.38 -4.54
CA LEU A 64 -7.46 18.24 -3.90
C LEU A 64 -7.40 18.50 -2.38
N VAL A 65 -6.39 18.01 -1.67
CA VAL A 65 -6.21 18.32 -0.25
C VAL A 65 -6.05 19.83 -0.03
N GLU A 66 -5.23 20.49 -0.84
CA GLU A 66 -5.00 21.94 -0.75
C GLU A 66 -6.29 22.73 -1.04
N GLU A 67 -7.07 22.33 -2.04
CA GLU A 67 -8.37 22.94 -2.35
C GLU A 67 -9.37 22.79 -1.19
N MET A 68 -9.39 21.61 -0.56
CA MET A 68 -10.27 21.32 0.59
C MET A 68 -9.96 22.18 1.82
N PHE A 69 -8.78 22.80 1.93
CA PHE A 69 -8.48 23.70 3.05
C PHE A 69 -9.35 24.95 3.07
N ASN A 70 -9.89 25.35 1.92
CA ASN A 70 -10.81 26.49 1.83
C ASN A 70 -12.14 26.20 2.53
N ASP A 71 -12.63 24.96 2.45
CA ASP A 71 -13.95 24.56 2.95
C ASP A 71 -13.89 23.92 4.34
N PHE A 72 -12.82 23.17 4.62
CA PHE A 72 -12.69 22.35 5.83
C PHE A 72 -11.54 22.80 6.75
N GLY A 73 -10.83 23.87 6.41
CA GLY A 73 -9.66 24.39 7.13
C GLY A 73 -8.37 23.59 6.90
N HIS A 74 -7.25 24.05 7.45
CA HIS A 74 -5.95 23.39 7.32
C HIS A 74 -5.88 22.03 8.04
N ASP A 75 -4.91 21.19 7.70
CA ASP A 75 -4.58 19.95 8.43
C ASP A 75 -3.08 19.88 8.70
N ASP A 76 -2.67 19.89 9.96
CA ASP A 76 -1.25 19.88 10.35
C ASP A 76 -0.51 18.62 9.87
N LEU A 77 -1.22 17.49 9.67
CA LEU A 77 -0.60 16.29 9.08
C LEU A 77 -0.21 16.48 7.62
N TYR A 78 -0.83 17.42 6.91
CA TYR A 78 -0.42 17.79 5.56
C TYR A 78 0.98 18.39 5.55
N ASP A 79 1.30 19.24 6.52
CA ASP A 79 2.63 19.87 6.61
C ASP A 79 3.71 18.82 6.88
N VAL A 80 3.40 17.81 7.71
CA VAL A 80 4.27 16.65 7.93
C VAL A 80 4.48 15.88 6.63
N ALA A 81 3.40 15.60 5.88
CA ALA A 81 3.48 14.88 4.61
C ALA A 81 4.33 15.64 3.57
N ARG A 82 4.15 16.96 3.47
CA ARG A 82 4.95 17.83 2.60
C ARG A 82 6.43 17.82 2.97
N ALA A 83 6.75 17.97 4.26
CA ALA A 83 8.13 17.94 4.71
C ALA A 83 8.80 16.58 4.42
N ILE A 84 8.09 15.47 4.61
CA ILE A 84 8.59 14.13 4.23
C ILE A 84 8.80 14.03 2.72
N GLU A 85 7.86 14.51 1.90
CA GLU A 85 8.01 14.50 0.44
C GLU A 85 9.24 15.30 -0.02
N GLU A 86 9.42 16.51 0.51
CA GLU A 86 10.53 17.40 0.16
C GLU A 86 11.89 16.81 0.57
N GLU A 87 12.01 16.32 1.80
CA GLU A 87 13.24 15.68 2.30
C GLU A 87 13.54 14.34 1.59
N ALA A 88 12.50 13.62 1.16
CA ALA A 88 12.66 12.37 0.42
C ALA A 88 13.13 12.59 -1.02
N MET A 89 12.85 13.75 -1.63
CA MET A 89 13.24 14.03 -3.01
C MET A 89 14.76 13.90 -3.22
N THR A 90 15.56 14.38 -2.27
CA THR A 90 17.03 14.31 -2.32
C THR A 90 17.57 12.92 -1.95
N ARG A 91 16.94 12.23 -1.00
CA ARG A 91 17.41 10.94 -0.44
C ARG A 91 16.96 9.71 -1.24
N LEU A 92 15.75 9.76 -1.77
CA LEU A 92 15.04 8.63 -2.39
C LEU A 92 14.76 8.86 -3.88
N GLY A 93 14.65 10.11 -4.32
CA GLY A 93 14.45 10.47 -5.73
C GLY A 93 15.49 9.88 -6.69
N PRO A 94 16.81 9.91 -6.38
CA PRO A 94 17.84 9.27 -7.21
C PRO A 94 17.68 7.75 -7.36
N LYS A 95 16.95 7.10 -6.45
CA LYS A 95 16.62 5.67 -6.50
C LYS A 95 15.31 5.39 -7.25
N GLY A 96 14.66 6.41 -7.80
CA GLY A 96 13.37 6.27 -8.46
C GLY A 96 12.20 6.03 -7.50
N ILE A 97 12.36 6.43 -6.22
CA ILE A 97 11.36 6.20 -5.17
C ILE A 97 10.68 7.54 -4.86
N TYR A 98 9.40 7.65 -5.20
CA TYR A 98 8.59 8.86 -5.08
C TYR A 98 7.22 8.54 -4.46
N PRO A 99 6.47 9.54 -3.99
CA PRO A 99 5.12 9.34 -3.50
C PRO A 99 4.20 8.69 -4.54
N ASN A 100 3.40 7.72 -4.07
CA ASN A 100 2.35 7.08 -4.83
C ASN A 100 0.97 7.62 -4.41
N VAL A 101 -0.09 7.16 -5.09
CA VAL A 101 -1.48 7.59 -4.82
C VAL A 101 -1.88 7.50 -3.34
N ASP A 102 -1.38 6.51 -2.61
CA ASP A 102 -1.79 6.26 -1.23
C ASP A 102 -1.27 7.34 -0.28
N PHE A 103 -0.16 8.00 -0.63
CA PHE A 103 0.51 9.01 0.22
C PHE A 103 -0.38 10.21 0.58
N TYR A 104 -1.20 10.68 -0.36
CA TYR A 104 -2.12 11.80 -0.12
C TYR A 104 -3.58 11.35 0.06
N SER A 105 -3.95 10.15 -0.39
CA SER A 105 -5.35 9.69 -0.34
C SER A 105 -5.93 9.63 1.07
N GLY A 106 -5.13 9.21 2.06
CA GLY A 106 -5.58 9.14 3.45
C GLY A 106 -5.90 10.52 4.04
N LEU A 107 -5.13 11.54 3.66
CA LEU A 107 -5.38 12.93 4.08
C LEU A 107 -6.68 13.46 3.49
N VAL A 108 -6.97 13.17 2.21
CA VAL A 108 -8.27 13.49 1.60
C VAL A 108 -9.41 12.84 2.37
N TYR A 109 -9.35 11.52 2.60
CA TYR A 109 -10.43 10.80 3.27
C TYR A 109 -10.62 11.24 4.72
N ARG A 110 -9.54 11.48 5.45
CA ARG A 110 -9.57 12.05 6.79
C ARG A 110 -10.25 13.42 6.78
N LYS A 111 -9.91 14.28 5.83
CA LYS A 111 -10.47 15.63 5.75
C LYS A 111 -11.95 15.63 5.39
N LEU A 112 -12.40 14.63 4.62
CA LEU A 112 -13.82 14.35 4.38
C LEU A 112 -14.55 13.74 5.59
N GLY A 113 -13.87 13.51 6.71
CA GLY A 113 -14.46 12.91 7.92
C GLY A 113 -14.74 11.41 7.79
N ILE A 114 -14.12 10.73 6.82
CA ILE A 114 -14.29 9.29 6.62
C ILE A 114 -13.50 8.55 7.71
N PRO A 115 -14.12 7.61 8.44
CA PRO A 115 -13.40 6.72 9.35
C PRO A 115 -12.27 5.95 8.68
N ARG A 116 -11.13 5.81 9.37
CA ARG A 116 -9.89 5.22 8.80
C ARG A 116 -10.10 3.80 8.28
N ASP A 117 -10.86 3.00 9.02
CA ASP A 117 -11.20 1.61 8.68
C ASP A 117 -12.09 1.49 7.42
N LEU A 118 -12.62 2.62 6.92
CA LEU A 118 -13.40 2.68 5.68
C LEU A 118 -12.60 3.14 4.46
N PHE A 119 -11.30 3.41 4.60
CA PHE A 119 -10.46 3.87 3.48
C PHE A 119 -10.35 2.81 2.37
N THR A 120 -10.00 1.58 2.74
CA THR A 120 -9.93 0.46 1.79
C THR A 120 -11.30 0.15 1.14
N PRO A 121 -12.44 0.15 1.87
CA PRO A 121 -13.77 0.11 1.26
C PRO A 121 -14.08 1.24 0.26
N VAL A 122 -13.73 2.49 0.56
CA VAL A 122 -13.91 3.62 -0.38
C VAL A 122 -13.11 3.41 -1.66
N PHE A 123 -11.87 2.95 -1.53
CA PHE A 123 -11.06 2.56 -2.69
C PHE A 123 -11.72 1.43 -3.49
N ALA A 124 -12.32 0.44 -2.82
CA ALA A 124 -13.03 -0.65 -3.48
C ALA A 124 -14.22 -0.15 -4.30
N ILE A 125 -14.99 0.82 -3.80
CA ILE A 125 -16.12 1.41 -4.53
C ILE A 125 -15.65 1.98 -5.88
N ALA A 126 -14.58 2.76 -5.88
CA ALA A 126 -14.01 3.29 -7.12
C ALA A 126 -13.47 2.15 -8.03
N ARG A 127 -12.84 1.13 -7.44
CA ARG A 127 -12.20 0.04 -8.19
C ARG A 127 -13.18 -0.94 -8.82
N VAL A 128 -14.40 -1.08 -8.28
CA VAL A 128 -15.45 -1.96 -8.83
C VAL A 128 -15.73 -1.66 -10.31
N ALA A 129 -15.74 -0.40 -10.72
CA ALA A 129 -15.94 -0.04 -12.13
C ALA A 129 -14.84 -0.66 -13.03
N GLY A 130 -13.58 -0.56 -12.62
CA GLY A 130 -12.46 -1.16 -13.34
C GLY A 130 -12.49 -2.69 -13.32
N TRP A 131 -12.86 -3.31 -12.19
CA TRP A 131 -13.01 -4.77 -12.10
C TRP A 131 -14.10 -5.28 -13.06
N LEU A 132 -15.25 -4.60 -13.12
CA LEU A 132 -16.34 -4.96 -14.02
C LEU A 132 -15.96 -4.76 -15.49
N ALA A 133 -15.23 -3.69 -15.81
CA ALA A 133 -14.73 -3.44 -17.16
C ALA A 133 -13.77 -4.56 -17.62
N HIS A 134 -12.77 -4.90 -16.82
CA HIS A 134 -11.84 -6.00 -17.11
C HIS A 134 -12.54 -7.36 -17.20
N TRP A 135 -13.51 -7.62 -16.32
CA TRP A 135 -14.31 -8.85 -16.40
C TRP A 135 -15.09 -8.92 -17.71
N ARG A 136 -15.73 -7.82 -18.12
CA ARG A 136 -16.47 -7.75 -19.39
C ARG A 136 -15.55 -7.91 -20.60
N GLU A 137 -14.38 -7.29 -20.60
CA GLU A 137 -13.37 -7.51 -21.66
C GLU A 137 -12.96 -8.97 -21.76
N GLN A 138 -12.71 -9.62 -20.61
CA GLN A 138 -12.36 -11.03 -20.56
C GLN A 138 -13.47 -11.91 -21.12
N LEU A 139 -14.75 -11.60 -20.89
CA LEU A 139 -15.87 -12.37 -21.46
C LEU A 139 -15.86 -12.36 -23.00
N GLY A 140 -15.38 -11.30 -23.64
CA GLY A 140 -15.28 -11.20 -25.10
C GLY A 140 -14.17 -12.06 -25.71
N ALA A 141 -13.12 -12.36 -24.94
CA ALA A 141 -11.98 -13.16 -25.37
C ALA A 141 -11.57 -14.16 -24.28
N ASN A 142 -12.52 -14.95 -23.79
CA ASN A 142 -12.35 -15.69 -22.55
C ASN A 142 -11.37 -16.87 -22.70
N ARG A 143 -10.51 -17.04 -21.70
CA ARG A 143 -9.61 -18.19 -21.53
C ARG A 143 -9.61 -18.62 -20.08
N ILE A 144 -9.70 -19.94 -19.84
CA ILE A 144 -9.57 -20.48 -18.48
C ILE A 144 -8.14 -20.28 -17.96
N PHE A 145 -8.02 -19.67 -16.78
CA PHE A 145 -6.76 -19.52 -16.06
C PHE A 145 -6.48 -20.79 -15.26
N ARG A 146 -5.56 -21.64 -15.74
CA ARG A 146 -5.16 -22.88 -15.07
C ARG A 146 -3.63 -23.00 -15.07
N PRO A 147 -2.92 -22.24 -14.21
CA PRO A 147 -1.47 -22.37 -14.08
C PRO A 147 -1.09 -23.74 -13.50
N SER A 148 0.05 -24.28 -13.91
CA SER A 148 0.67 -25.48 -13.32
C SER A 148 1.53 -25.12 -12.11
N GLN A 149 1.80 -26.09 -11.25
CA GLN A 149 2.74 -25.96 -10.14
C GLN A 149 3.93 -26.90 -10.37
N ILE A 150 5.11 -26.50 -9.91
CA ILE A 150 6.30 -27.36 -9.89
C ILE A 150 6.27 -28.16 -8.60
N TYR A 151 6.18 -29.49 -8.70
CA TYR A 151 6.25 -30.37 -7.53
C TYR A 151 7.70 -30.55 -7.09
N SER A 152 8.06 -30.00 -5.93
CA SER A 152 9.35 -30.17 -5.25
C SER A 152 9.25 -30.98 -3.94
N GLY A 153 8.12 -31.67 -3.74
CA GLY A 153 7.88 -32.50 -2.57
C GLY A 153 8.61 -33.84 -2.62
N ALA A 154 8.39 -34.68 -1.60
CA ALA A 154 8.96 -36.01 -1.52
C ALA A 154 8.46 -36.92 -2.66
N GLN A 155 9.31 -37.83 -3.11
CA GLN A 155 8.91 -38.90 -4.04
C GLN A 155 7.76 -39.76 -3.46
N PRO A 156 7.05 -40.56 -4.28
CA PRO A 156 6.01 -41.46 -3.79
C PRO A 156 6.47 -42.30 -2.59
N ARG A 157 5.73 -42.19 -1.48
CA ARG A 157 5.99 -42.94 -0.24
C ARG A 157 4.91 -43.97 -0.04
N ARG A 158 5.27 -45.13 0.51
CA ARG A 158 4.27 -46.10 0.99
C ARG A 158 3.57 -45.50 2.20
N TRP A 159 2.24 -45.61 2.22
CA TRP A 159 1.46 -45.20 3.37
C TRP A 159 1.68 -46.17 4.54
N THR A 160 1.98 -45.64 5.71
CA THR A 160 2.18 -46.42 6.94
C THR A 160 0.98 -46.21 7.87
N PRO A 161 0.28 -47.29 8.29
CA PRO A 161 -0.72 -47.25 9.35
C PRO A 161 -0.19 -46.52 10.60
N MET A 162 -1.06 -45.79 11.30
CA MET A 162 -0.65 -44.91 12.39
C MET A 162 0.10 -45.64 13.52
N ASP A 163 -0.34 -46.86 13.84
CA ASP A 163 0.25 -47.78 14.83
C ASP A 163 1.64 -48.33 14.43
N LYS A 164 2.03 -48.13 13.16
CA LYS A 164 3.31 -48.60 12.59
C LYS A 164 4.25 -47.47 12.20
N ARG A 165 3.89 -46.22 12.50
CA ARG A 165 4.78 -45.07 12.31
C ARG A 165 5.76 -45.07 13.48
N ALA A 166 7.06 -44.94 13.22
CA ALA A 166 8.03 -44.72 14.28
C ALA A 166 7.65 -43.44 15.03
N GLU A 167 7.76 -43.44 16.36
CA GLU A 167 7.63 -42.21 17.16
C GLU A 167 8.66 -41.20 16.63
N SER A 168 8.20 -39.97 16.36
CA SER A 168 9.14 -38.88 16.10
C SER A 168 10.10 -38.78 17.29
N PRO A 169 11.39 -38.50 17.08
CA PRO A 169 12.25 -38.09 18.18
C PRO A 169 11.54 -36.95 18.92
N ALA A 170 11.41 -37.06 20.24
CA ALA A 170 10.93 -35.95 21.05
C ALA A 170 11.89 -34.77 20.85
N ASP A 171 11.35 -33.62 20.41
CA ASP A 171 12.04 -32.33 20.45
C ASP A 171 12.21 -31.87 21.90
#